data_AF-A0A351TN01-F1
#
_entry.id   AF-A0A351TN01-F1
#
_cell.length_a   1.000
_cell.length_b   1.000
_cell.length_c   1.000
_cell.angle_alpha   90.00
_cell.angle_beta   90.00
_cell.angle_gamma   90.00
#
_symmetry.space_group_name_H-M   'P 1'
#
loop_
_entity.id
_entity.type
_entity.pdbx_description
1 polymer ?
#
loop_
_entity_poly.entity_id
_entity_poly.type
_entity_poly.pdbx_seq_one_letter_code
_entity_poly.pdbx_strand_id
1 'polypeptide(L)'
;MIYIADNISNYLIYLFLIHFCFRLSPRKNRFFLGASVLSMILGGAFNAYFDINSPIVYMVWSVLSISLFFDGRIGHLLILSAALMYFTGIIDTFSVMLIQVVLIGGGIAGTEITWWMESAYLISFSVYLLAYLHLLKKNEVYLCDIEAKYQIAILIQGSIFQMFYNFVFIFFDENHEMYGWDAYAVLFISIAGVFYSIFLTLGLAIRNVLSDRQNKELQSFMQMQKQQYDYQLQQSVAVRRFKHDMVNHIGALRELVNQNKTDAAKEYIDTIWNIQNEFELKIHTGDGFLDIIMNYYSYLAAKEDIEFTVSGKLNGKLHLDMFDITTLMGNILQNAMEAAIKAAFPRIRAELAEHKKEFFIIVTNSTAKSKHSSLSTQGADMRIGIVEDEAVWRDRIQAVTEQYCRDKDISVQIDSYGSGKQFMKSPDADLLFLDIELAEGEDGFAVAEQLMRLGSKCKVCFLTSHTEMARLGYRVNAFRYIDKRHLEEITEALDFFLETRIQDRIICCNGINGICTKINLNGLLLVETYGRKLRYLMLDGSEHLCEGRISETAQSLSPFGFFQIQRSYIVNLKYVEKANSREITLCNGLALAIGRAHGKEFKKEFFKWRMQFGN
;
A
#
# COMPACT_ATOMS: atom_id res chain seq x y z
N MET A 1 38.24 20.88 -28.83
CA MET A 1 37.54 19.58 -29.02
C MET A 1 37.71 18.67 -27.82
N ILE A 2 38.94 18.43 -27.33
CA ILE A 2 39.23 17.56 -26.18
C ILE A 2 38.49 18.01 -24.90
N TYR A 3 38.61 19.28 -24.49
CA TYR A 3 37.92 19.83 -23.30
C TYR A 3 36.39 19.69 -23.31
N ILE A 4 35.76 19.69 -24.50
CA ILE A 4 34.31 19.55 -24.63
C ILE A 4 33.91 18.07 -24.46
N ALA A 5 34.70 17.16 -25.04
CA ALA A 5 34.46 15.72 -24.91
C ALA A 5 34.63 15.25 -23.45
N ASP A 6 35.66 15.73 -22.77
CA ASP A 6 35.93 15.42 -21.35
C ASP A 6 34.81 15.91 -20.42
N ASN A 7 34.31 17.13 -20.64
CA ASN A 7 33.21 17.69 -19.84
C ASN A 7 31.88 16.90 -20.06
N ILE A 8 31.61 16.47 -21.30
CA ILE A 8 30.44 15.63 -21.61
C ILE A 8 30.56 14.26 -20.92
N SER A 9 31.74 13.65 -20.98
CA SER A 9 32.02 12.36 -20.36
C SER A 9 31.78 12.42 -18.84
N ASN A 10 32.39 13.39 -18.17
CA ASN A 10 32.22 13.63 -16.74
C ASN A 10 30.75 13.86 -16.36
N TYR A 11 30.02 14.66 -17.13
CA TYR A 11 28.59 14.88 -16.91
C TYR A 11 27.76 13.59 -16.97
N LEU A 12 27.98 12.76 -17.99
CA LEU A 12 27.26 11.48 -18.13
C LEU A 12 27.57 10.52 -16.97
N ILE A 13 28.83 10.47 -16.54
CA ILE A 13 29.28 9.70 -15.38
C ILE A 13 28.54 10.15 -14.11
N TYR A 14 28.46 11.46 -13.86
CA TYR A 14 27.76 11.97 -12.69
C TYR A 14 26.25 11.70 -12.73
N LEU A 15 25.60 11.87 -13.88
CA LEU A 15 24.18 11.53 -14.04
C LEU A 15 23.94 10.05 -13.72
N PHE A 16 24.80 9.18 -14.22
CA PHE A 16 24.70 7.75 -14.01
C PHE A 16 24.87 7.38 -12.52
N LEU A 17 25.93 7.88 -11.87
CA LEU A 17 26.19 7.62 -10.45
C LEU A 17 25.05 8.10 -9.56
N ILE A 18 24.52 9.30 -9.80
CA ILE A 18 23.45 9.86 -8.97
C ILE A 18 22.13 9.11 -9.17
N HIS A 19 21.84 8.69 -10.39
CA HIS A 19 20.62 7.94 -10.68
C HIS A 19 20.66 6.52 -10.11
N PHE A 20 21.76 5.78 -10.32
CA PHE A 20 21.83 4.38 -9.95
C PHE A 20 22.29 4.14 -8.51
N CYS A 21 23.18 4.98 -7.97
CA CYS A 21 23.71 4.78 -6.61
C CYS A 21 22.89 5.50 -5.53
N PHE A 22 22.28 6.65 -5.86
CA PHE A 22 21.50 7.47 -4.92
C PHE A 22 19.99 7.45 -5.19
N ARG A 23 19.54 6.82 -6.28
CA ARG A 23 18.13 6.67 -6.68
C ARG A 23 17.38 8.00 -6.80
N LEU A 24 18.11 9.06 -7.11
CA LEU A 24 17.52 10.38 -7.36
C LEU A 24 16.85 10.38 -8.73
N SER A 25 15.63 10.91 -8.77
CA SER A 25 14.87 11.03 -10.00
C SER A 25 15.19 12.35 -10.71
N PRO A 26 15.28 12.34 -12.06
CA PRO A 26 15.44 13.57 -12.83
C PRO A 26 14.22 14.47 -12.65
N ARG A 27 14.44 15.79 -12.67
CA ARG A 27 13.36 16.77 -12.63
C ARG A 27 12.40 16.56 -13.79
N LYS A 28 11.09 16.54 -13.53
CA LYS A 28 10.07 16.37 -14.58
C LYS A 28 10.00 17.56 -15.56
N ASN A 29 10.49 18.73 -15.16
CA ASN A 29 10.40 19.93 -15.97
C ASN A 29 11.52 20.00 -17.02
N ARG A 30 11.11 19.95 -18.30
CA ARG A 30 12.02 19.98 -19.47
C ARG A 30 12.90 21.22 -19.53
N PHE A 31 12.48 22.34 -18.95
CA PHE A 31 13.31 23.55 -18.88
C PHE A 31 14.57 23.34 -18.04
N PHE A 32 14.44 22.71 -16.87
CA PHE A 32 15.59 22.46 -15.99
C PHE A 32 16.54 21.40 -16.55
N LEU A 33 16.00 20.38 -17.22
CA LEU A 33 16.78 19.40 -17.98
C LEU A 33 17.58 20.09 -19.11
N GLY A 34 16.93 20.94 -19.90
CA GLY A 34 17.60 21.72 -20.93
C GLY A 34 18.65 22.69 -20.39
N ALA A 35 18.37 23.35 -19.25
CA ALA A 35 19.31 24.24 -18.58
C ALA A 35 20.54 23.49 -18.04
N SER A 36 20.37 22.27 -17.55
CA SER A 36 21.47 21.40 -17.09
C SER A 36 22.41 21.01 -18.23
N VAL A 37 21.86 20.59 -19.37
CA VAL A 37 22.66 20.26 -20.56
C VAL A 37 23.34 21.51 -21.13
N LEU A 38 22.63 22.64 -21.16
CA LEU A 38 23.20 23.91 -21.62
C LEU A 38 24.35 24.38 -20.73
N SER A 39 24.23 24.25 -19.40
CA SER A 39 25.30 24.64 -18.48
C SER A 39 26.56 23.77 -18.66
N MET A 40 26.39 22.47 -18.96
CA MET A 40 27.51 21.59 -19.30
C MET A 40 28.22 22.05 -20.59
N ILE A 41 27.47 22.33 -21.65
CA ILE A 41 28.02 22.79 -22.94
C ILE A 41 28.75 24.12 -22.77
N LEU A 42 28.17 25.06 -22.02
CA LEU A 42 28.78 26.35 -21.72
C LEU A 42 30.07 26.21 -20.90
N GLY A 43 30.10 25.29 -19.92
CA GLY A 43 31.31 24.98 -19.17
C GLY A 43 32.44 24.43 -20.04
N GLY A 44 32.12 23.51 -20.97
CA GLY A 44 33.10 22.97 -21.92
C GLY A 44 33.62 24.03 -22.91
N ALA A 45 32.73 24.89 -23.40
CA ALA A 45 33.10 26.01 -24.27
C ALA A 45 33.97 27.06 -23.54
N PHE A 46 33.66 27.33 -22.27
CA PHE A 46 34.46 28.21 -21.42
C PHE A 46 35.88 27.67 -21.24
N ASN A 47 36.03 26.40 -20.87
CA ASN A 47 37.33 25.75 -20.70
C ASN A 47 38.13 25.77 -22.01
N ALA A 48 37.47 25.50 -23.14
CA ALA A 48 38.10 25.53 -24.46
C ALA A 48 38.53 26.93 -24.91
N TYR A 49 37.77 27.98 -24.54
CA TYR A 49 38.06 29.36 -24.94
C TYR A 49 39.22 29.97 -24.15
N PHE A 50 39.27 29.71 -22.84
CA PHE A 50 40.32 30.24 -21.96
C PHE A 50 41.53 29.31 -21.82
N ASP A 51 41.49 28.11 -22.42
CA ASP A 51 42.49 27.05 -22.26
C ASP A 51 42.75 26.73 -20.78
N ILE A 52 41.67 26.75 -19.98
CA ILE A 52 41.72 26.51 -18.52
C ILE A 52 41.38 25.04 -18.26
N ASN A 53 42.40 24.25 -17.92
CA ASN A 53 42.23 22.89 -17.41
C ASN A 53 42.25 22.85 -15.88
N SER A 54 41.35 23.61 -15.24
CA SER A 54 41.28 23.68 -13.78
C SER A 54 40.20 22.75 -13.22
N PRO A 55 40.54 21.81 -12.32
CA PRO A 55 39.56 20.95 -11.65
C PRO A 55 38.45 21.73 -10.92
N ILE A 56 38.77 22.93 -10.43
CA ILE A 56 37.82 23.83 -9.75
C ILE A 56 36.75 24.32 -10.72
N VAL A 57 37.11 24.59 -11.98
CA VAL A 57 36.14 25.05 -12.99
C VAL A 57 35.23 23.90 -13.41
N TYR A 58 35.76 22.68 -13.57
CA TYR A 58 34.95 21.48 -13.77
C TYR A 58 34.01 21.20 -12.58
N MET A 59 34.46 21.46 -11.35
CA MET A 59 33.63 21.36 -10.14
C MET A 59 32.41 22.26 -10.22
N VAL A 60 32.60 23.55 -10.49
CA VAL A 60 31.52 24.52 -10.46
C VAL A 60 30.45 24.19 -11.52
N TRP A 61 30.88 23.82 -12.73
CA TRP A 61 29.95 23.51 -13.82
C TRP A 61 29.23 22.17 -13.63
N SER A 62 29.92 21.14 -13.14
CA SER A 62 29.31 19.82 -12.86
C SER A 62 28.30 19.91 -11.72
N VAL A 63 28.64 20.59 -10.61
CA VAL A 63 27.75 20.84 -9.47
C VAL A 63 26.49 21.61 -9.91
N LEU A 64 26.67 22.67 -10.70
CA LEU A 64 25.55 23.46 -11.23
C LEU A 64 24.66 22.61 -12.14
N SER A 65 25.25 21.85 -13.06
CA SER A 65 24.52 21.00 -14.00
C SER A 65 23.74 19.88 -13.30
N ILE A 66 24.33 19.22 -12.30
CA ILE A 66 23.68 18.17 -11.48
C ILE A 66 22.53 18.75 -10.65
N SER A 67 22.71 19.92 -10.05
CA SER A 67 21.70 20.58 -9.23
C SER A 67 20.44 20.96 -10.01
N LEU A 68 20.59 21.23 -11.31
CA LEU A 68 19.51 21.50 -12.25
C LEU A 68 18.83 20.22 -12.73
N PHE A 69 19.57 19.11 -12.84
CA PHE A 69 19.05 17.86 -13.39
C PHE A 69 18.19 17.04 -12.42
N PHE A 70 18.55 16.98 -11.14
CA PHE A 70 17.87 16.11 -10.15
C PHE A 70 16.90 16.87 -9.23
N ASP A 71 15.84 16.19 -8.81
CA ASP A 71 14.90 16.69 -7.78
C ASP A 71 15.46 16.41 -6.38
N GLY A 72 15.70 17.46 -5.59
CA GLY A 72 16.25 17.35 -4.22
C GLY A 72 16.54 18.70 -3.56
N ARG A 73 16.86 18.70 -2.26
CA ARG A 73 17.31 19.92 -1.55
C ARG A 73 18.67 20.36 -2.11
N ILE A 74 18.78 21.63 -2.53
CA ILE A 74 19.98 22.18 -3.16
C ILE A 74 21.23 21.92 -2.31
N GLY A 75 21.20 22.16 -1.00
CA GLY A 75 22.35 21.92 -0.12
C GLY A 75 22.83 20.46 -0.10
N HIS A 76 21.91 19.49 -0.15
CA HIS A 76 22.26 18.07 -0.22
C HIS A 76 22.87 17.70 -1.57
N LEU A 77 22.30 18.23 -2.66
CA LEU A 77 22.81 18.01 -4.01
C LEU A 77 24.21 18.63 -4.22
N LEU A 78 24.48 19.79 -3.61
CA LEU A 78 25.79 20.43 -3.63
C LEU A 78 26.85 19.56 -2.94
N ILE A 79 26.57 19.06 -1.73
CA ILE A 79 27.49 18.18 -1.00
C ILE A 79 27.70 16.87 -1.76
N LEU A 80 26.63 16.29 -2.29
CA LEU A 80 26.67 15.04 -3.04
C LEU A 80 27.50 15.16 -4.32
N SER A 81 27.29 16.22 -5.09
CA SER A 81 28.04 16.47 -6.33
C SER A 81 29.51 16.75 -6.06
N ALA A 82 29.84 17.51 -5.01
CA ALA A 82 31.23 17.71 -4.58
C ALA A 82 31.90 16.39 -4.16
N ALA A 83 31.20 15.51 -3.43
CA ALA A 83 31.72 14.21 -3.02
C ALA A 83 31.92 13.25 -4.21
N LEU A 84 30.99 13.26 -5.18
CA LEU A 84 31.11 12.47 -6.40
C LEU A 84 32.26 12.92 -7.28
N MET A 85 32.46 14.22 -7.44
CA MET A 85 33.60 14.76 -8.16
C MET A 85 34.93 14.38 -7.51
N TYR A 86 34.97 14.44 -6.18
CA TYR A 86 36.15 14.02 -5.44
C TYR A 86 36.48 12.54 -5.70
N PHE A 87 35.45 11.68 -5.73
CA PHE A 87 35.58 10.26 -6.00
C PHE A 87 35.99 9.95 -7.45
N THR A 88 35.39 10.63 -8.43
CA THR A 88 35.77 10.47 -9.85
C THR A 88 37.19 10.97 -10.10
N GLY A 89 37.64 12.03 -9.42
CA GLY A 89 39.03 12.50 -9.48
C GLY A 89 40.04 11.47 -8.96
N ILE A 90 39.70 10.70 -7.93
CA ILE A 90 40.53 9.58 -7.46
C ILE A 90 40.58 8.44 -8.48
N ILE A 91 39.46 8.14 -9.15
CA ILE A 91 39.43 7.12 -10.21
C ILE A 91 40.21 7.58 -11.43
N ASP A 92 40.18 8.87 -11.75
CA ASP A 92 40.91 9.48 -12.84
C ASP A 92 42.42 9.40 -12.63
N THR A 93 42.90 9.84 -11.47
CA THR A 93 44.33 9.72 -11.10
C THR A 93 44.81 8.28 -11.10
N PHE A 94 43.97 7.34 -10.62
CA PHE A 94 44.27 5.92 -10.68
C PHE A 94 44.36 5.38 -12.13
N SER A 95 43.43 5.77 -12.99
CA SER A 95 43.37 5.28 -14.36
C SER A 95 44.55 5.77 -15.18
N VAL A 96 44.93 7.05 -15.02
CA VAL A 96 46.15 7.62 -15.64
C VAL A 96 47.39 6.86 -15.19
N MET A 97 47.50 6.54 -13.91
CA MET A 97 48.61 5.77 -13.37
C MET A 97 48.65 4.33 -13.90
N LEU A 98 47.53 3.62 -13.97
CA LEU A 98 47.48 2.26 -14.53
C LEU A 98 47.92 2.27 -16.00
N ILE A 99 47.49 3.28 -16.75
CA ILE A 99 47.92 3.51 -18.13
C ILE A 99 49.43 3.77 -18.18
N GLN A 100 49.97 4.64 -17.32
CA GLN A 100 51.40 4.96 -17.27
C GLN A 100 52.26 3.75 -16.90
N VAL A 101 51.86 2.95 -15.91
CA VAL A 101 52.59 1.72 -15.53
C VAL A 101 52.61 0.71 -16.68
N VAL A 102 51.48 0.55 -17.38
CA VAL A 102 51.37 -0.36 -18.54
C VAL A 102 52.20 0.16 -19.74
N LEU A 103 52.25 1.47 -19.96
CA LEU A 103 52.99 2.07 -21.07
C LEU A 103 54.50 2.17 -20.85
N ILE A 104 54.90 2.72 -19.69
CA ILE A 104 56.30 2.94 -19.32
C ILE A 104 56.96 1.58 -19.07
N GLY A 105 56.25 0.65 -18.42
CA GLY A 105 56.67 -0.76 -18.34
C GLY A 105 56.63 -1.49 -19.68
N GLY A 106 55.84 -1.02 -20.65
CA GLY A 106 55.77 -1.57 -22.01
C GLY A 106 56.86 -1.08 -22.96
N GLY A 107 57.74 -0.16 -22.54
CA GLY A 107 58.85 0.36 -23.37
C GLY A 107 58.41 1.32 -24.48
N ILE A 108 57.24 1.96 -24.37
CA ILE A 108 56.78 2.95 -25.35
C ILE A 108 57.33 4.33 -24.95
N ALA A 109 58.38 4.77 -25.63
CA ALA A 109 58.98 6.09 -25.43
C ALA A 109 58.06 7.18 -26.02
N GLY A 110 57.38 7.94 -25.15
CA GLY A 110 56.62 9.12 -25.54
C GLY A 110 55.67 9.58 -24.42
N THR A 111 55.92 10.77 -23.88
CA THR A 111 55.07 11.44 -22.87
C THR A 111 53.97 12.31 -23.49
N GLU A 112 53.70 12.19 -24.79
CA GLU A 112 52.62 12.95 -25.43
C GLU A 112 51.26 12.36 -25.07
N ILE A 113 50.37 13.19 -24.51
CA ILE A 113 48.99 12.86 -24.16
C ILE A 113 48.22 12.53 -25.45
N THR A 114 48.20 11.25 -25.79
CA THR A 114 47.54 10.70 -26.98
C THR A 114 46.06 10.38 -26.71
N TRP A 115 45.20 10.58 -27.72
CA TRP A 115 43.72 10.39 -27.68
C TRP A 115 43.24 9.04 -27.11
N TRP A 116 44.08 8.01 -27.12
CA TRP A 116 43.71 6.69 -26.61
C TRP A 116 43.76 6.60 -25.07
N MET A 117 44.43 7.54 -24.37
CA MET A 117 44.46 7.59 -22.89
C MET A 117 43.07 7.87 -22.29
N GLU A 118 42.30 8.75 -22.92
CA GLU A 118 40.88 9.03 -22.60
C GLU A 118 40.02 7.76 -22.70
N SER A 119 40.25 6.94 -23.73
CA SER A 119 39.51 5.70 -23.92
C SER A 119 39.87 4.65 -22.86
N ALA A 120 41.14 4.55 -22.47
CA ALA A 120 41.58 3.67 -21.41
C ALA A 120 41.07 4.10 -20.02
N TYR A 121 40.97 5.41 -19.76
CA TYR A 121 40.30 5.96 -18.58
C TYR A 121 38.84 5.51 -18.48
N LEU A 122 38.06 5.65 -19.56
CA LEU A 122 36.65 5.27 -19.57
C LEU A 122 36.44 3.77 -19.32
N ILE A 123 37.33 2.94 -19.84
CA ILE A 123 37.29 1.49 -19.63
C ILE A 123 37.58 1.16 -18.16
N SER A 124 38.64 1.74 -17.59
CA SER A 124 39.00 1.59 -16.16
C SER A 124 37.83 2.00 -15.26
N PHE A 125 37.30 3.21 -15.46
CA PHE A 125 36.16 3.73 -14.72
C PHE A 125 34.93 2.79 -14.81
N SER A 126 34.64 2.28 -16.01
CA SER A 126 33.50 1.36 -16.23
C SER A 126 33.63 0.06 -15.45
N VAL A 127 34.83 -0.51 -15.35
CA VAL A 127 35.09 -1.73 -14.57
C VAL A 127 34.86 -1.48 -13.07
N TYR A 128 35.39 -0.39 -12.52
CA TYR A 128 35.18 -0.03 -11.12
C TYR A 128 33.72 0.24 -10.80
N LEU A 129 33.05 0.98 -11.67
CA LEU A 129 31.63 1.28 -11.57
C LEU A 129 30.78 0.01 -11.57
N LEU A 130 31.07 -0.95 -12.46
CA LEU A 130 30.36 -2.22 -12.52
C LEU A 130 30.59 -3.09 -11.28
N ALA A 131 31.82 -3.14 -10.76
CA ALA A 131 32.12 -3.86 -9.51
C ALA A 131 31.38 -3.25 -8.32
N TYR A 132 31.37 -1.91 -8.24
CA TYR A 132 30.65 -1.15 -7.22
C TYR A 132 29.14 -1.38 -7.28
N LEU A 133 28.55 -1.28 -8.48
CA LEU A 133 27.13 -1.52 -8.71
C LEU A 133 26.75 -2.98 -8.45
N HIS A 134 27.58 -3.95 -8.83
CA HIS A 134 27.32 -5.35 -8.53
C HIS A 134 27.21 -5.57 -7.02
N LEU A 135 28.10 -4.96 -6.24
CA LEU A 135 28.17 -5.14 -4.79
C LEU A 135 27.01 -4.45 -4.06
N LEU A 136 26.57 -3.27 -4.52
CA LEU A 136 25.38 -2.60 -3.98
C LEU A 136 24.06 -3.26 -4.42
N LYS A 137 23.92 -3.54 -5.72
CA LYS A 137 22.69 -4.11 -6.30
C LYS A 137 22.43 -5.53 -5.79
N LYS A 138 23.48 -6.36 -5.62
CA LYS A 138 23.36 -7.71 -5.06
C LYS A 138 22.75 -7.71 -3.65
N ASN A 139 23.01 -6.65 -2.87
CA ASN A 139 22.56 -6.55 -1.49
C ASN A 139 21.34 -5.63 -1.32
N GLU A 140 20.80 -5.06 -2.40
CA GLU A 140 19.70 -4.09 -2.37
C GLU A 140 19.94 -2.93 -1.37
N VAL A 141 21.19 -2.45 -1.32
CA VAL A 141 21.61 -1.31 -0.49
C VAL A 141 22.02 -0.16 -1.40
N TYR A 142 21.58 1.05 -1.05
CA TYR A 142 21.99 2.28 -1.73
C TYR A 142 22.97 3.09 -0.86
N LEU A 143 23.76 3.97 -1.45
CA LEU A 143 24.66 4.84 -0.68
C LEU A 143 23.92 5.72 0.33
N CYS A 144 22.67 6.08 0.03
CA CYS A 144 21.80 6.83 0.92
C CYS A 144 21.48 6.08 2.23
N ASP A 145 21.48 4.75 2.19
CA ASP A 145 21.17 3.91 3.35
C ASP A 145 22.39 3.77 4.28
N ILE A 146 23.59 4.09 3.78
CA ILE A 146 24.84 3.95 4.52
C ILE A 146 24.98 5.11 5.52
N GLU A 147 25.34 4.78 6.76
CA GLU A 147 25.60 5.80 7.79
C GLU A 147 26.75 6.73 7.41
N ALA A 148 26.63 8.00 7.79
CA ALA A 148 27.61 9.04 7.50
C ALA A 148 29.04 8.68 7.94
N LYS A 149 29.21 7.89 9.03
CA LYS A 149 30.53 7.46 9.50
C LYS A 149 31.31 6.65 8.45
N TYR A 150 30.63 5.79 7.69
CA TYR A 150 31.27 4.99 6.62
C TYR A 150 31.52 5.83 5.37
N GLN A 151 30.61 6.76 5.06
CA GLN A 151 30.80 7.71 3.95
C GLN A 151 32.03 8.59 4.20
N ILE A 152 32.16 9.13 5.42
CA ILE A 152 33.32 9.93 5.85
C ILE A 152 34.58 9.07 5.85
N ALA A 153 34.53 7.81 6.31
CA ALA A 153 35.68 6.92 6.29
C ALA A 153 36.21 6.66 4.88
N ILE A 154 35.32 6.40 3.91
CA ILE A 154 35.67 6.22 2.50
C ILE A 154 36.29 7.50 1.93
N LEU A 155 35.73 8.67 2.27
CA LEU A 155 36.28 9.96 1.84
C LEU A 155 37.69 10.20 2.41
N ILE A 156 37.90 9.93 3.70
CA ILE A 156 39.23 10.09 4.34
C ILE A 156 40.25 9.13 3.72
N GLN A 157 39.88 7.87 3.49
CA GLN A 157 40.74 6.89 2.83
C GLN A 157 41.11 7.34 1.41
N GLY A 158 40.13 7.85 0.65
CA GLY A 158 40.36 8.47 -0.65
C GLY A 158 41.34 9.64 -0.59
N SER A 159 41.21 10.52 0.41
CA SER A 159 42.12 11.66 0.62
C SER A 159 43.54 11.29 0.96
N ILE A 160 43.71 10.31 1.84
CA ILE A 160 45.04 9.81 2.18
C ILE A 160 45.69 9.19 0.95
N PHE A 161 44.93 8.42 0.17
CA PHE A 161 45.44 7.82 -1.06
C PHE A 161 45.81 8.88 -2.11
N GLN A 162 44.97 9.88 -2.33
CA GLN A 162 45.26 10.94 -3.29
C GLN A 162 46.50 11.75 -2.90
N MET A 163 46.68 12.04 -1.60
CA MET A 163 47.86 12.73 -1.11
C MET A 163 49.13 11.89 -1.28
N PHE A 164 49.05 10.60 -0.95
CA PHE A 164 50.14 9.64 -1.15
C PHE A 164 50.49 9.53 -2.63
N TYR A 165 49.50 9.40 -3.51
CA TYR A 165 49.69 9.34 -4.96
C TYR A 165 50.39 10.58 -5.48
N ASN A 166 49.90 11.78 -5.14
CA ASN A 166 50.51 13.03 -5.62
C ASN A 166 51.98 13.14 -5.18
N PHE A 167 52.29 12.72 -3.94
CA PHE A 167 53.66 12.67 -3.45
C PHE A 167 54.53 11.68 -4.24
N VAL A 168 54.04 10.45 -4.43
CA VAL A 168 54.74 9.42 -5.21
C VAL A 168 54.94 9.88 -6.65
N PHE A 169 53.93 10.46 -7.27
CA PHE A 169 53.97 10.94 -8.65
C PHE A 169 55.06 11.98 -8.86
N ILE A 170 55.08 13.05 -8.04
CA ILE A 170 56.11 14.10 -8.09
C ILE A 170 57.51 13.49 -7.91
N PHE A 171 57.65 12.60 -6.93
CA PHE A 171 58.92 11.99 -6.60
C PHE A 171 59.45 11.04 -7.70
N PHE A 172 58.56 10.28 -8.35
CA PHE A 172 58.90 9.42 -9.48
C PHE A 172 59.22 10.21 -10.74
N ASP A 173 58.46 11.27 -11.05
CA ASP A 173 58.69 12.10 -12.23
C ASP A 173 60.10 12.74 -12.19
N GLU A 174 60.49 13.27 -11.03
CA GLU A 174 61.82 13.87 -10.82
C GLU A 174 62.99 12.85 -10.88
N ASN A 175 62.74 11.56 -10.61
CA ASN A 175 63.80 10.56 -10.39
C ASN A 175 63.63 9.28 -11.23
N HIS A 176 62.84 9.32 -12.31
CA HIS A 176 62.45 8.14 -13.08
C HIS A 176 63.62 7.34 -13.67
N GLU A 177 64.76 7.98 -13.96
CA GLU A 177 65.98 7.30 -14.44
C GLU A 177 66.73 6.51 -13.36
N MET A 178 66.43 6.76 -12.08
CA MET A 178 67.13 6.15 -10.93
C MET A 178 66.45 4.88 -10.39
N TYR A 179 65.19 4.62 -10.77
CA TYR A 179 64.37 3.54 -10.21
C TYR A 179 64.16 2.37 -11.17
N GLY A 180 64.31 1.15 -10.65
CA GLY A 180 64.03 -0.09 -11.37
C GLY A 180 62.58 -0.56 -11.23
N TRP A 181 62.32 -1.77 -11.75
CA TRP A 181 61.02 -2.44 -11.70
C TRP A 181 60.46 -2.70 -10.29
N ASP A 182 61.33 -2.74 -9.29
CA ASP A 182 61.01 -2.92 -7.88
C ASP A 182 60.17 -1.76 -7.31
N ALA A 183 60.48 -0.52 -7.71
CA ALA A 183 59.74 0.66 -7.27
C ALA A 183 58.28 0.66 -7.79
N TYR A 184 58.09 0.24 -9.05
CA TYR A 184 56.76 0.06 -9.65
C TYR A 184 55.96 -1.08 -8.99
N ALA A 185 56.62 -2.16 -8.58
CA ALA A 185 55.95 -3.26 -7.86
C ALA A 185 55.45 -2.84 -6.47
N VAL A 186 56.25 -2.07 -5.72
CA VAL A 186 55.85 -1.53 -4.41
C VAL A 186 54.67 -0.57 -4.54
N LEU A 187 54.67 0.27 -5.58
CA LEU A 187 53.55 1.14 -5.90
C LEU A 187 52.27 0.32 -6.16
N PHE A 188 52.36 -0.71 -7.01
CA PHE A 188 51.23 -1.60 -7.33
C PHE A 188 50.64 -2.27 -6.08
N ILE A 189 51.47 -2.80 -5.19
CA ILE A 189 51.05 -3.41 -3.93
C ILE A 189 50.34 -2.38 -3.03
N SER A 190 50.88 -1.17 -2.94
CA SER A 190 50.29 -0.10 -2.11
C SER A 190 48.88 0.25 -2.59
N ILE A 191 48.68 0.30 -3.90
CA ILE A 191 47.38 0.59 -4.51
C ILE A 191 46.39 -0.55 -4.27
N ALA A 192 46.82 -1.80 -4.47
CA ALA A 192 45.99 -2.96 -4.19
C ALA A 192 45.51 -2.98 -2.72
N GLY A 193 46.39 -2.59 -1.79
CA GLY A 193 46.04 -2.44 -0.37
C GLY A 193 44.98 -1.38 -0.10
N VAL A 194 45.02 -0.25 -0.81
CA VAL A 194 44.00 0.81 -0.69
C VAL A 194 42.66 0.36 -1.22
N PHE A 195 42.62 -0.30 -2.39
CA PHE A 195 41.38 -0.86 -2.92
C PHE A 195 40.78 -1.88 -1.96
N TYR A 196 41.61 -2.78 -1.44
CA TYR A 196 41.17 -3.74 -0.43
C TYR A 196 40.56 -3.04 0.79
N SER A 197 41.19 -1.96 1.28
CA SER A 197 40.67 -1.15 2.38
C SER A 197 39.32 -0.48 2.07
N ILE A 198 39.16 0.11 0.88
CA ILE A 198 37.90 0.73 0.44
C ILE A 198 36.79 -0.31 0.33
N PHE A 199 37.05 -1.46 -0.31
CA PHE A 199 36.08 -2.55 -0.44
C PHE A 199 35.72 -3.17 0.91
N LEU A 200 36.68 -3.31 1.83
CA LEU A 200 36.43 -3.78 3.19
C LEU A 200 35.54 -2.81 3.96
N THR A 201 35.80 -1.51 3.87
CA THR A 201 34.99 -0.45 4.51
C THR A 201 33.56 -0.45 3.94
N LEU A 202 33.40 -0.59 2.63
CA LEU A 202 32.10 -0.71 1.96
C LEU A 202 31.36 -2.00 2.37
N GLY A 203 32.06 -3.12 2.48
CA GLY A 203 31.49 -4.38 2.96
C GLY A 203 30.99 -4.31 4.39
N LEU A 204 31.72 -3.63 5.28
CA LEU A 204 31.30 -3.35 6.65
C LEU A 204 30.06 -2.44 6.69
N ALA A 205 30.04 -1.41 5.85
CA ALA A 205 28.90 -0.51 5.74
C ALA A 205 27.62 -1.24 5.34
N ILE A 206 27.70 -2.12 4.33
CA ILE A 206 26.57 -2.93 3.88
C ILE A 206 26.10 -3.91 4.97
N ARG A 207 27.04 -4.59 5.65
CA ARG A 207 26.70 -5.47 6.77
C ARG A 207 26.00 -4.73 7.90
N ASN A 208 26.41 -3.49 8.18
CA ASN A 208 25.76 -2.65 9.19
C ASN A 208 24.32 -2.29 8.79
N VAL A 209 24.08 -1.91 7.52
CA VAL A 209 22.72 -1.64 7.02
C VAL A 209 21.84 -2.88 7.10
N LEU A 210 22.36 -4.04 6.67
CA LEU A 210 21.62 -5.31 6.75
C LEU A 210 21.32 -5.69 8.21
N SER A 211 22.29 -5.51 9.11
CA SER A 211 22.10 -5.76 10.55
C SER A 211 21.06 -4.82 11.17
N ASP A 212 21.03 -3.55 10.77
CA ASP A 212 20.03 -2.60 11.28
C ASP A 212 18.61 -2.96 10.79
N ARG A 213 18.46 -3.41 9.54
CA ARG A 213 17.18 -3.95 9.03
C ARG A 213 16.74 -5.17 9.85
N GLN A 214 17.64 -6.13 10.08
CA GLN A 214 17.35 -7.32 10.90
C GLN A 214 16.99 -6.96 12.36
N ASN A 215 17.68 -5.99 12.95
CA ASN A 215 17.41 -5.53 14.31
C ASN A 215 16.03 -4.89 14.43
N LYS A 216 15.61 -4.09 13.44
CA LYS A 216 14.26 -3.49 13.39
C LYS A 216 13.17 -4.55 13.28
N GLU A 217 13.37 -5.55 12.42
CA GLU A 217 12.46 -6.69 12.31
C GLU A 217 12.37 -7.45 13.65
N LEU A 218 13.52 -7.76 14.28
CA LEU A 218 13.57 -8.44 15.57
C LEU A 218 12.89 -7.62 16.69
N GLN A 219 13.09 -6.30 16.72
CA GLN A 219 12.42 -5.43 17.69
C GLN A 219 10.90 -5.44 17.52
N SER A 220 10.41 -5.39 16.28
CA SER A 220 8.97 -5.49 16.01
C SER A 220 8.39 -6.83 16.46
N PHE A 221 9.14 -7.92 16.24
CA PHE A 221 8.78 -9.26 16.71
C PHE A 221 8.76 -9.35 18.25
N MET A 222 9.78 -8.82 18.93
CA MET A 222 9.84 -8.77 20.40
C MET A 222 8.69 -7.95 21.01
N GLN A 223 8.32 -6.82 20.38
CA GLN A 223 7.18 -6.01 20.83
C GLN A 223 5.86 -6.78 20.75
N MET A 224 5.63 -7.50 19.65
CA MET A 224 4.46 -8.36 19.49
C MET A 224 4.42 -9.47 20.55
N GLN A 225 5.55 -10.14 20.80
CA GLN A 225 5.64 -11.19 21.83
C GLN A 225 5.37 -10.65 23.24
N LYS A 226 5.88 -9.45 23.56
CA LYS A 226 5.63 -8.81 24.85
C LYS A 226 4.14 -8.51 25.07
N GLN A 227 3.47 -7.97 24.06
CA GLN A 227 2.03 -7.68 24.15
C GLN A 227 1.21 -8.95 24.42
N GLN A 228 1.56 -10.07 23.77
CA GLN A 228 0.92 -11.35 23.99
C GLN A 228 1.12 -11.86 25.43
N TYR A 229 2.35 -11.74 25.96
CA TYR A 229 2.65 -12.11 27.34
C TYR A 229 1.89 -11.25 28.35
N ASP A 230 1.86 -9.93 28.15
CA ASP A 230 1.14 -8.99 29.03
C ASP A 230 -0.37 -9.30 29.05
N TYR A 231 -0.95 -9.66 27.91
CA TYR A 231 -2.33 -10.10 27.80
C TYR A 231 -2.58 -11.41 28.58
N GLN A 232 -1.72 -12.41 28.45
CA GLN A 232 -1.81 -13.66 29.22
C GLN A 232 -1.69 -13.42 30.73
N LEU A 233 -0.82 -12.50 31.15
CA LEU A 233 -0.65 -12.14 32.55
C LEU A 233 -1.93 -11.51 33.12
N GLN A 234 -2.57 -10.60 32.37
CA GLN A 234 -3.83 -9.99 32.78
C GLN A 234 -4.95 -11.02 32.94
N GLN A 235 -5.08 -11.96 31.99
CA GLN A 235 -6.02 -13.07 32.12
C GLN A 235 -5.74 -13.93 33.37
N SER A 236 -4.48 -14.26 33.61
CA SER A 236 -4.07 -15.04 34.80
C SER A 236 -4.41 -14.33 36.11
N VAL A 237 -4.30 -12.99 36.17
CA VAL A 237 -4.69 -12.21 37.36
C VAL A 237 -6.20 -12.22 37.54
N ALA A 238 -6.98 -12.04 36.47
CA ALA A 238 -8.44 -12.08 36.52
C ALA A 238 -8.95 -13.45 37.01
N VAL A 239 -8.40 -14.55 36.47
CA VAL A 239 -8.73 -15.92 36.89
C VAL A 239 -8.37 -16.16 38.36
N ARG A 240 -7.20 -15.69 38.82
CA ARG A 240 -6.79 -15.84 40.22
C ARG A 240 -7.71 -15.09 41.18
N ARG A 241 -8.15 -13.88 40.82
CA ARG A 241 -9.09 -13.09 41.62
C ARG A 241 -10.46 -13.78 41.70
N PHE A 242 -10.98 -14.22 40.56
CA PHE A 242 -12.23 -14.99 40.51
C PHE A 242 -12.18 -16.26 41.38
N LYS A 243 -11.11 -17.05 41.25
CA LYS A 243 -10.92 -18.26 42.08
C LYS A 243 -10.90 -17.93 43.57
N HIS A 244 -10.20 -16.86 43.96
CA HIS A 244 -10.14 -16.43 45.35
C HIS A 244 -11.53 -16.09 45.90
N ASP A 245 -12.33 -15.34 45.16
CA ASP A 245 -13.66 -14.91 45.59
C ASP A 245 -14.63 -16.10 45.67
N MET A 246 -14.58 -17.03 44.71
CA MET A 246 -15.36 -18.28 44.78
C MET A 246 -15.03 -19.12 46.02
N VAL A 247 -13.74 -19.29 46.34
CA VAL A 247 -13.31 -20.05 47.51
C VAL A 247 -13.87 -19.45 48.80
N ASN A 248 -13.93 -18.11 48.88
CA ASN A 248 -14.48 -17.41 50.03
C ASN A 248 -16.01 -17.61 50.14
N HIS A 249 -16.75 -17.52 49.04
CA HIS A 249 -18.19 -17.78 49.05
C HIS A 249 -18.54 -19.22 49.44
N ILE A 250 -17.79 -20.21 48.93
CA ILE A 250 -17.96 -21.63 49.29
C ILE A 250 -17.60 -21.84 50.77
N GLY A 251 -16.57 -21.17 51.27
CA GLY A 251 -16.19 -21.19 52.68
C GLY A 251 -17.31 -20.67 53.60
N ALA A 252 -17.92 -19.54 53.26
CA ALA A 252 -19.03 -18.95 54.03
C ALA A 252 -20.28 -19.86 54.03
N LEU A 253 -20.61 -20.46 52.89
CA LEU A 253 -21.72 -21.41 52.79
C LEU A 253 -21.49 -22.65 53.65
N ARG A 254 -20.28 -23.21 53.59
CA ARG A 254 -19.92 -24.38 54.39
C ARG A 254 -20.05 -24.10 55.89
N GLU A 255 -19.68 -22.91 56.33
CA GLU A 255 -19.81 -22.50 57.73
C GLU A 255 -21.28 -22.37 58.17
N LEU A 256 -22.12 -21.74 57.35
CA LEU A 256 -23.56 -21.60 57.63
C LEU A 256 -24.29 -22.95 57.70
N VAL A 257 -23.94 -23.87 56.80
CA VAL A 257 -24.48 -25.24 56.79
C VAL A 257 -24.01 -26.03 58.01
N ASN A 258 -22.72 -25.94 58.38
CA ASN A 258 -22.19 -26.62 59.57
C ASN A 258 -22.84 -26.14 60.87
N GLN A 259 -23.29 -24.89 60.92
CA GLN A 259 -24.02 -24.33 62.08
C GLN A 259 -25.51 -24.70 62.11
N ASN A 260 -25.99 -25.61 61.23
CA ASN A 260 -27.41 -25.97 61.06
C ASN A 260 -28.34 -24.76 60.79
N LYS A 261 -27.81 -23.64 60.28
CA LYS A 261 -28.59 -22.45 59.92
C LYS A 261 -29.05 -22.56 58.47
N THR A 262 -29.90 -23.55 58.20
CA THR A 262 -30.31 -23.92 56.85
C THR A 262 -31.05 -22.78 56.14
N ASP A 263 -31.87 -22.01 56.86
CA ASP A 263 -32.60 -20.88 56.28
C ASP A 263 -31.66 -19.71 55.91
N ALA A 264 -30.67 -19.40 56.76
CA ALA A 264 -29.68 -18.36 56.46
C ALA A 264 -28.70 -18.77 55.35
N ALA A 265 -28.37 -20.07 55.26
CA ALA A 265 -27.61 -20.60 54.14
C ALA A 265 -28.40 -20.48 52.84
N LYS A 266 -29.71 -20.75 52.88
CA LYS A 266 -30.62 -20.61 51.74
C LYS A 266 -30.73 -19.15 51.29
N GLU A 267 -30.90 -18.23 52.25
CA GLU A 267 -30.91 -16.79 51.99
C GLU A 267 -29.56 -16.29 51.45
N TYR A 268 -28.43 -16.82 51.91
CA TYR A 268 -27.10 -16.47 51.39
C TYR A 268 -26.85 -17.06 49.99
N ILE A 269 -27.35 -18.27 49.69
CA ILE A 269 -27.38 -18.82 48.33
C ILE A 269 -28.23 -17.92 47.44
N ASP A 270 -29.43 -17.54 47.89
CA ASP A 270 -30.31 -16.63 47.17
C ASP A 270 -29.67 -15.25 47.03
N THR A 271 -28.83 -14.82 47.97
CA THR A 271 -28.05 -13.57 47.88
C THR A 271 -26.91 -13.70 46.87
N ILE A 272 -26.14 -14.79 46.84
CA ILE A 272 -25.13 -15.02 45.79
C ILE A 272 -25.79 -15.16 44.42
N TRP A 273 -26.93 -15.84 44.37
CA TRP A 273 -27.76 -15.99 43.19
C TRP A 273 -28.33 -14.63 42.74
N ASN A 274 -28.71 -13.76 43.68
CA ASN A 274 -29.15 -12.40 43.40
C ASN A 274 -27.99 -11.41 43.23
N ILE A 275 -26.76 -11.75 43.60
CA ILE A 275 -25.56 -11.03 43.19
C ILE A 275 -25.34 -11.27 41.69
N GLN A 276 -25.81 -12.37 41.09
CA GLN A 276 -25.97 -12.43 39.63
C GLN A 276 -27.05 -11.47 39.11
N ASN A 277 -27.95 -10.97 39.97
CA ASN A 277 -28.97 -9.98 39.62
C ASN A 277 -28.51 -8.53 39.90
N GLU A 278 -27.44 -8.30 40.66
CA GLU A 278 -26.82 -6.97 40.89
C GLU A 278 -25.48 -6.78 40.14
N PHE A 279 -24.69 -7.83 39.97
CA PHE A 279 -23.86 -8.06 38.78
C PHE A 279 -24.70 -8.79 37.74
N GLU A 280 -25.89 -8.25 37.46
CA GLU A 280 -26.62 -8.61 36.26
C GLU A 280 -25.69 -8.27 35.10
N LEU A 281 -25.02 -9.32 34.63
CA LEU A 281 -24.78 -9.48 33.22
C LEU A 281 -26.20 -9.40 32.61
N LYS A 282 -26.76 -8.18 32.44
CA LYS A 282 -28.13 -7.95 31.92
C LYS A 282 -28.36 -8.69 30.61
N ILE A 283 -27.25 -9.02 29.96
CA ILE A 283 -27.12 -9.71 28.71
C ILE A 283 -26.57 -11.11 29.00
N HIS A 284 -27.43 -12.12 28.83
CA HIS A 284 -27.06 -13.53 28.82
C HIS A 284 -27.19 -14.09 27.41
N THR A 285 -26.05 -14.21 26.77
CA THR A 285 -25.89 -14.66 25.39
C THR A 285 -25.82 -16.18 25.27
N GLY A 286 -25.58 -16.91 26.36
CA GLY A 286 -25.43 -18.37 26.35
C GLY A 286 -23.97 -18.85 26.28
N ASP A 287 -23.02 -17.94 26.00
CA ASP A 287 -21.58 -18.17 26.09
C ASP A 287 -20.95 -17.29 27.17
N GLY A 288 -20.19 -17.90 28.08
CA GLY A 288 -19.65 -17.19 29.25
C GLY A 288 -18.62 -16.11 28.91
N PHE A 289 -17.91 -16.21 27.78
CA PHE A 289 -16.97 -15.17 27.37
C PHE A 289 -17.66 -14.02 26.64
N LEU A 290 -18.64 -14.37 25.78
CA LEU A 290 -19.46 -13.37 25.12
C LEU A 290 -20.25 -12.54 26.15
N ASP A 291 -20.75 -13.17 27.21
CA ASP A 291 -21.38 -12.47 28.34
C ASP A 291 -20.44 -11.42 28.97
N ILE A 292 -19.18 -11.77 29.23
CA ILE A 292 -18.20 -10.84 29.81
C ILE A 292 -17.98 -9.63 28.88
N ILE A 293 -17.79 -9.87 27.59
CA ILE A 293 -17.53 -8.81 26.60
C ILE A 293 -18.74 -7.89 26.45
N MET A 294 -19.93 -8.48 26.29
CA MET A 294 -21.16 -7.72 26.06
C MET A 294 -21.53 -6.85 27.25
N ASN A 295 -21.28 -7.33 28.46
CA ASN A 295 -21.53 -6.54 29.66
C ASN A 295 -20.45 -5.50 29.92
N TYR A 296 -19.19 -5.76 29.55
CA TYR A 296 -18.15 -4.71 29.54
C TYR A 296 -18.53 -3.55 28.63
N TYR A 297 -18.98 -3.82 27.40
CA TYR A 297 -19.42 -2.78 26.47
C TYR A 297 -20.75 -2.14 26.87
N SER A 298 -21.67 -2.87 27.50
CA SER A 298 -22.89 -2.29 28.09
C SER A 298 -22.55 -1.31 29.21
N TYR A 299 -21.55 -1.61 30.04
CA TYR A 299 -21.07 -0.70 31.08
C TYR A 299 -20.44 0.57 30.49
N LEU A 300 -19.60 0.42 29.46
CA LEU A 300 -19.02 1.57 28.75
C LEU A 300 -20.09 2.43 28.07
N ALA A 301 -21.08 1.79 27.43
CA ALA A 301 -22.20 2.47 26.77
C ALA A 301 -23.02 3.30 27.78
N ALA A 302 -23.30 2.75 28.95
CA ALA A 302 -24.02 3.46 30.02
C ALA A 302 -23.26 4.70 30.51
N LYS A 303 -21.92 4.65 30.54
CA LYS A 303 -21.09 5.80 30.94
C LYS A 303 -21.16 6.96 29.94
N GLU A 304 -21.35 6.64 28.66
CA GLU A 304 -21.44 7.60 27.56
C GLU A 304 -22.91 7.91 27.17
N ASP A 305 -23.88 7.53 28.00
CA ASP A 305 -25.33 7.73 27.82
C ASP A 305 -25.89 7.12 26.51
N ILE A 306 -25.42 5.93 26.17
CA ILE A 306 -25.80 5.18 24.96
C ILE A 306 -26.73 4.02 25.33
N GLU A 307 -27.88 3.91 24.66
CA GLU A 307 -28.81 2.80 24.86
C GLU A 307 -28.22 1.50 24.28
N PHE A 308 -27.85 0.55 25.15
CA PHE A 308 -27.30 -0.75 24.74
C PHE A 308 -28.31 -1.88 25.00
N THR A 309 -28.69 -2.59 23.94
CA THR A 309 -29.69 -3.67 24.00
C THR A 309 -29.16 -4.95 23.37
N VAL A 310 -29.49 -6.11 23.95
CA VAL A 310 -29.14 -7.40 23.38
C VAL A 310 -30.35 -8.30 23.33
N SER A 311 -30.55 -8.96 22.20
CA SER A 311 -31.68 -9.86 21.97
C SER A 311 -31.23 -11.19 21.40
N GLY A 312 -31.87 -12.26 21.85
CA GLY A 312 -31.55 -13.62 21.44
C GLY A 312 -30.55 -14.32 22.37
N LYS A 313 -30.43 -15.65 22.22
CA LYS A 313 -29.65 -16.51 23.11
C LYS A 313 -29.09 -17.68 22.31
N LEU A 314 -27.84 -18.02 22.57
CA LEU A 314 -27.17 -19.21 22.08
C LEU A 314 -27.50 -20.40 23.00
N ASN A 315 -27.79 -21.54 22.40
CA ASN A 315 -28.03 -22.81 23.05
C ASN A 315 -26.71 -23.58 23.31
N GLY A 316 -25.61 -23.22 22.65
CA GLY A 316 -24.28 -23.80 22.83
C GLY A 316 -23.15 -22.78 23.04
N LYS A 317 -21.96 -23.27 23.45
CA LYS A 317 -20.72 -22.47 23.48
C LYS A 317 -20.23 -22.21 22.06
N LEU A 318 -19.68 -21.02 21.83
CA LEU A 318 -18.97 -20.73 20.58
C LEU A 318 -17.74 -21.64 20.47
N HIS A 319 -17.59 -22.34 19.35
CA HIS A 319 -16.42 -23.18 19.06
C HIS A 319 -15.21 -22.35 18.56
N LEU A 320 -15.05 -21.14 19.10
CA LEU A 320 -13.95 -20.23 18.78
C LEU A 320 -13.06 -20.09 20.02
N ASP A 321 -11.77 -19.88 19.80
CA ASP A 321 -10.84 -19.61 20.90
C ASP A 321 -11.15 -18.23 21.52
N MET A 322 -10.89 -18.10 22.82
CA MET A 322 -11.11 -16.88 23.59
C MET A 322 -10.46 -15.65 22.94
N PHE A 323 -9.28 -15.84 22.34
CA PHE A 323 -8.55 -14.79 21.63
C PHE A 323 -9.32 -14.28 20.40
N ASP A 324 -9.88 -15.18 19.60
CA ASP A 324 -10.62 -14.85 18.39
C ASP A 324 -11.95 -14.16 18.71
N ILE A 325 -12.67 -14.67 19.72
CA ILE A 325 -13.92 -14.05 20.20
C ILE A 325 -13.66 -12.62 20.70
N THR A 326 -12.59 -12.44 21.49
CA THR A 326 -12.23 -11.11 22.03
C THR A 326 -11.84 -10.15 20.91
N THR A 327 -11.09 -10.62 19.90
CA THR A 327 -10.66 -9.79 18.78
C THR A 327 -11.83 -9.39 17.88
N LEU A 328 -12.69 -10.34 17.50
CA LEU A 328 -13.86 -10.08 16.67
C LEU A 328 -14.86 -9.16 17.38
N MET A 329 -15.26 -9.52 18.60
CA MET A 329 -16.25 -8.75 19.35
C MET A 329 -15.71 -7.38 19.79
N GLY A 330 -14.43 -7.30 20.16
CA GLY A 330 -13.77 -6.04 20.48
C GLY A 330 -13.79 -5.06 19.32
N ASN A 331 -13.43 -5.52 18.11
CA ASN A 331 -13.46 -4.66 16.92
C ASN A 331 -14.88 -4.20 16.56
N ILE A 332 -15.86 -5.11 16.58
CA ILE A 332 -17.23 -4.80 16.19
C ILE A 332 -17.89 -3.84 17.19
N LEU A 333 -17.80 -4.14 18.50
CA LEU A 333 -18.44 -3.33 19.54
C LEU A 333 -17.72 -2.00 19.75
N GLN A 334 -16.40 -1.94 19.58
CA GLN A 334 -15.66 -0.68 19.60
C GLN A 334 -16.09 0.22 18.44
N ASN A 335 -16.19 -0.31 17.22
CA ASN A 335 -16.67 0.44 16.06
C ASN A 335 -18.10 0.96 16.28
N ALA A 336 -18.97 0.13 16.85
CA ALA A 336 -20.34 0.51 17.21
C ALA A 336 -20.38 1.66 18.22
N MET A 337 -19.53 1.59 19.26
CA MET A 337 -19.38 2.62 20.29
C MET A 337 -18.92 3.95 19.69
N GLU A 338 -17.83 3.95 18.93
CA GLU A 338 -17.25 5.16 18.33
C GLU A 338 -18.20 5.89 17.39
N ALA A 339 -19.07 5.14 16.71
CA ALA A 339 -20.07 5.68 15.82
C ALA A 339 -21.34 6.14 16.56
N ALA A 340 -21.75 5.43 17.63
CA ALA A 340 -22.90 5.80 18.46
C ALA A 340 -22.65 7.06 19.29
N ILE A 341 -21.44 7.26 19.83
CA ILE A 341 -21.03 8.48 20.55
C ILE A 341 -21.28 9.75 19.70
N LYS A 342 -21.15 9.64 18.38
CA LYS A 342 -21.29 10.76 17.44
C LYS A 342 -22.73 10.95 16.95
N ALA A 343 -23.66 10.07 17.31
CA ALA A 343 -25.03 10.08 16.82
C ALA A 343 -25.94 11.01 17.65
N ALA A 344 -27.02 11.51 17.04
CA ALA A 344 -27.99 12.37 17.73
C ALA A 344 -28.86 11.59 18.74
N PHE A 345 -29.07 10.29 18.49
CA PHE A 345 -29.77 9.36 19.39
C PHE A 345 -28.90 8.10 19.52
N PRO A 346 -27.95 8.08 20.47
CA PRO A 346 -26.98 6.99 20.62
C PRO A 346 -27.65 5.69 21.06
N ARG A 347 -27.61 4.67 20.19
CA ARG A 347 -28.08 3.32 20.48
C ARG A 347 -27.19 2.27 19.84
N ILE A 348 -27.04 1.14 20.53
CA ILE A 348 -26.37 -0.07 20.05
C ILE A 348 -27.29 -1.25 20.36
N ARG A 349 -27.53 -2.10 19.37
CA ARG A 349 -28.27 -3.35 19.50
C ARG A 349 -27.41 -4.49 19.02
N ALA A 350 -27.28 -5.54 19.82
CA ALA A 350 -26.70 -6.80 19.39
C ALA A 350 -27.76 -7.90 19.34
N GLU A 351 -27.86 -8.61 18.23
CA GLU A 351 -28.80 -9.71 18.05
C GLU A 351 -28.02 -11.02 17.88
N LEU A 352 -28.44 -12.04 18.62
CA LEU A 352 -27.80 -13.35 18.66
C LEU A 352 -28.78 -14.39 18.18
N ALA A 353 -28.43 -15.10 17.12
CA ALA A 353 -29.22 -16.21 16.62
C ALA A 353 -28.34 -17.43 16.43
N GLU A 354 -28.82 -18.56 16.93
CA GLU A 354 -28.22 -19.87 16.66
C GLU A 354 -29.14 -20.63 15.72
N HIS A 355 -28.58 -21.09 14.60
CA HIS A 355 -29.28 -21.99 13.71
C HIS A 355 -28.38 -23.19 13.40
N LYS A 356 -28.73 -24.35 13.97
CA LYS A 356 -27.97 -25.61 13.88
C LYS A 356 -26.58 -25.55 14.52
N LYS A 357 -25.53 -25.24 13.76
CA LYS A 357 -24.12 -25.19 14.19
C LYS A 357 -23.46 -23.84 13.88
N GLU A 358 -24.22 -22.90 13.31
CA GLU A 358 -23.76 -21.56 12.94
C GLU A 358 -24.28 -20.55 13.96
N PHE A 359 -23.42 -19.58 14.30
CA PHE A 359 -23.71 -18.52 15.26
C PHE A 359 -23.76 -17.18 14.52
N PHE A 360 -24.92 -16.53 14.52
CA PHE A 360 -25.08 -15.19 13.96
C PHE A 360 -25.03 -14.16 15.08
N ILE A 361 -24.08 -13.23 14.98
CA ILE A 361 -23.95 -12.09 15.89
C ILE A 361 -24.06 -10.82 15.05
N ILE A 362 -25.18 -10.11 15.17
CA ILE A 362 -25.46 -8.91 14.40
C ILE A 362 -25.38 -7.70 15.34
N VAL A 363 -24.47 -6.76 15.08
CA VAL A 363 -24.38 -5.51 15.85
C VAL A 363 -24.85 -4.35 15.00
N THR A 364 -25.94 -3.70 15.42
CA THR A 364 -26.51 -2.51 14.79
C THR A 364 -26.30 -1.31 15.70
N ASN A 365 -25.88 -0.18 15.15
CA ASN A 365 -25.68 1.03 15.94
C ASN A 365 -26.22 2.27 15.24
N SER A 366 -26.60 3.27 16.03
CA SER A 366 -26.87 4.61 15.52
C SER A 366 -25.60 5.26 15.01
N THR A 367 -25.70 5.98 13.91
CA THR A 367 -24.59 6.74 13.34
C THR A 367 -25.04 8.15 13.00
N ALA A 368 -24.08 9.08 12.89
CA ALA A 368 -24.33 10.43 12.41
C ALA A 368 -24.66 10.42 10.89
N LYS A 369 -25.87 9.98 10.55
CA LYS A 369 -26.46 9.77 9.20
C LYS A 369 -25.82 8.66 8.35
N SER A 370 -26.57 7.57 8.17
CA SER A 370 -26.44 6.64 7.03
C SER A 370 -27.69 6.77 6.16
N LYS A 371 -27.53 7.33 4.96
CA LYS A 371 -28.52 7.23 3.87
C LYS A 371 -28.31 5.86 3.20
N HIS A 372 -29.25 4.94 3.38
CA HIS A 372 -29.55 3.95 2.35
C HIS A 372 -31.08 3.86 2.22
N SER A 373 -31.60 4.55 1.20
CA SER A 373 -32.96 4.38 0.71
C SER A 373 -32.98 3.18 -0.24
N SER A 374 -33.81 2.20 0.09
CA SER A 374 -34.26 1.13 -0.80
C SER A 374 -34.82 1.71 -2.10
N LEU A 375 -34.23 1.39 -3.24
CA LEU A 375 -34.78 1.70 -4.56
C LEU A 375 -34.49 0.56 -5.54
N SER A 376 -35.59 -0.06 -5.97
CA SER A 376 -35.76 -1.06 -7.01
C SER A 376 -34.93 -0.78 -8.28
N THR A 377 -34.28 -1.82 -8.80
CA THR A 377 -33.54 -1.81 -10.06
C THR A 377 -34.37 -2.42 -11.18
N GLN A 378 -34.73 -1.63 -12.20
CA GLN A 378 -34.96 -2.15 -13.54
C GLN A 378 -33.74 -1.81 -14.42
N GLY A 379 -33.10 -2.83 -14.99
CA GLY A 379 -32.29 -2.70 -16.21
C GLY A 379 -30.81 -3.10 -16.17
N ALA A 380 -30.54 -4.41 -16.08
CA ALA A 380 -29.50 -5.19 -16.81
C ALA A 380 -29.44 -6.59 -16.17
N ASP A 381 -29.68 -7.67 -16.92
CA ASP A 381 -29.62 -9.03 -16.38
C ASP A 381 -28.17 -9.37 -15.98
N MET A 382 -27.94 -9.53 -14.68
CA MET A 382 -26.64 -9.88 -14.13
C MET A 382 -26.29 -11.32 -14.53
N ARG A 383 -25.07 -11.57 -15.02
CA ARG A 383 -24.61 -12.93 -15.34
C ARG A 383 -23.64 -13.47 -14.28
N ILE A 384 -23.96 -14.62 -13.71
CA ILE A 384 -23.11 -15.32 -12.74
C ILE A 384 -22.70 -16.67 -13.30
N GLY A 385 -21.40 -16.94 -13.33
CA GLY A 385 -20.87 -18.27 -13.62
C GLY A 385 -20.56 -19.03 -12.33
N ILE A 386 -20.82 -20.34 -12.30
CA ILE A 386 -20.39 -21.25 -11.23
C ILE A 386 -19.54 -22.36 -11.86
N VAL A 387 -18.30 -22.54 -11.41
CA VAL A 387 -17.39 -23.59 -11.87
C VAL A 387 -16.93 -24.39 -10.66
N GLU A 388 -17.41 -25.62 -10.57
CA GLU A 388 -17.19 -26.55 -9.47
C GLU A 388 -17.43 -27.95 -10.03
N ASP A 389 -16.60 -28.93 -9.74
CA ASP A 389 -16.67 -30.29 -10.33
C ASP A 389 -17.67 -31.19 -9.57
N GLU A 390 -17.84 -30.99 -8.26
CA GLU A 390 -18.82 -31.70 -7.46
C GLU A 390 -20.25 -31.16 -7.65
N ALA A 391 -21.16 -31.99 -8.17
CA ALA A 391 -22.56 -31.60 -8.42
C ALA A 391 -23.28 -31.10 -7.16
N VAL A 392 -23.00 -31.71 -6.00
CA VAL A 392 -23.63 -31.34 -4.73
C VAL A 392 -23.25 -29.92 -4.32
N TRP A 393 -21.99 -29.52 -4.49
CA TRP A 393 -21.55 -28.16 -4.19
C TRP A 393 -22.08 -27.16 -5.21
N ARG A 394 -22.04 -27.49 -6.51
CA ARG A 394 -22.64 -26.65 -7.56
C ARG A 394 -24.10 -26.31 -7.25
N ASP A 395 -24.91 -27.32 -6.94
CA ASP A 395 -26.34 -27.15 -6.68
C ASP A 395 -26.59 -26.29 -5.42
N ARG A 396 -25.74 -26.44 -4.38
CA ARG A 396 -25.82 -25.62 -3.17
C ARG A 396 -25.47 -24.17 -3.42
N ILE A 397 -24.35 -23.91 -4.10
CA ILE A 397 -23.89 -22.55 -4.44
C ILE A 397 -24.94 -21.85 -5.31
N GLN A 398 -25.48 -22.57 -6.30
CA GLN A 398 -26.56 -22.08 -7.14
C GLN A 398 -27.80 -21.76 -6.30
N ALA A 399 -28.24 -22.65 -5.41
CA ALA A 399 -29.41 -22.42 -4.57
C ALA A 399 -29.27 -21.19 -3.67
N VAL A 400 -28.11 -20.99 -3.02
CA VAL A 400 -27.83 -19.82 -2.18
C VAL A 400 -27.84 -18.53 -3.02
N THR A 401 -27.20 -18.56 -4.18
CA THR A 401 -27.13 -17.40 -5.10
C THR A 401 -28.51 -17.03 -5.61
N GLU A 402 -29.31 -18.00 -6.05
CA GLU A 402 -30.68 -17.78 -6.50
C GLU A 402 -31.58 -17.25 -5.37
N GLN A 403 -31.43 -17.78 -4.16
CA GLN A 403 -32.20 -17.31 -3.01
C GLN A 403 -31.90 -15.85 -2.71
N TYR A 404 -30.62 -15.48 -2.66
CA TYR A 404 -30.22 -14.08 -2.46
C TYR A 404 -30.79 -13.15 -3.55
N CYS A 405 -30.71 -13.54 -4.82
CA CYS A 405 -31.25 -12.74 -5.92
C CYS A 405 -32.77 -12.61 -5.86
N ARG A 406 -33.49 -13.67 -5.45
CA ARG A 406 -34.95 -13.62 -5.21
C ARG A 406 -35.30 -12.67 -4.05
N ASP A 407 -34.58 -12.75 -2.94
CA ASP A 407 -34.84 -11.93 -1.75
C ASP A 407 -34.62 -10.43 -2.01
N LYS A 408 -33.73 -10.08 -2.95
CA LYS A 408 -33.39 -8.70 -3.33
C LYS A 408 -34.08 -8.21 -4.61
N ASP A 409 -34.93 -9.03 -5.23
CA ASP A 409 -35.61 -8.74 -6.51
C ASP A 409 -34.63 -8.37 -7.64
N ILE A 410 -33.56 -9.16 -7.79
CA ILE A 410 -32.50 -8.97 -8.79
C ILE A 410 -32.70 -9.95 -9.94
N SER A 411 -32.81 -9.43 -11.16
CA SER A 411 -32.82 -10.25 -12.38
C SER A 411 -31.41 -10.77 -12.66
N VAL A 412 -31.25 -12.10 -12.68
CA VAL A 412 -29.96 -12.78 -12.83
C VAL A 412 -30.09 -14.00 -13.75
N GLN A 413 -29.06 -14.24 -14.55
CA GLN A 413 -28.82 -15.48 -15.27
C GLN A 413 -27.64 -16.20 -14.62
N ILE A 414 -27.85 -17.45 -14.19
CA ILE A 414 -26.81 -18.27 -13.53
C ILE A 414 -26.51 -19.46 -14.43
N ASP A 415 -25.26 -19.60 -14.84
CA ASP A 415 -24.77 -20.71 -15.65
C ASP A 415 -23.74 -21.53 -14.85
N SER A 416 -24.01 -22.83 -14.69
CA SER A 416 -23.21 -23.75 -13.90
C SER A 416 -22.42 -24.72 -14.78
N TYR A 417 -21.13 -24.93 -14.48
CA TYR A 417 -20.19 -25.71 -15.27
C TYR A 417 -19.43 -26.70 -14.38
N GLY A 418 -19.18 -27.91 -14.89
CA GLY A 418 -18.45 -28.96 -14.15
C GLY A 418 -16.92 -28.92 -14.31
N SER A 419 -16.39 -28.00 -15.13
CA SER A 419 -14.96 -27.83 -15.33
C SER A 419 -14.65 -26.43 -15.85
N GLY A 420 -13.43 -25.95 -15.61
CA GLY A 420 -12.95 -24.66 -16.12
C GLY A 420 -12.93 -24.65 -17.65
N LYS A 421 -12.52 -25.76 -18.29
CA LYS A 421 -12.55 -25.93 -19.75
C LYS A 421 -13.92 -25.70 -20.37
N GLN A 422 -15.00 -26.13 -19.71
CA GLN A 422 -16.36 -25.93 -20.23
C GLN A 422 -16.74 -24.45 -20.20
N PHE A 423 -16.46 -23.76 -19.09
CA PHE A 423 -16.68 -22.32 -18.96
C PHE A 423 -15.85 -21.51 -19.96
N MET A 424 -14.58 -21.86 -20.16
CA MET A 424 -13.68 -21.15 -21.08
C MET A 424 -14.05 -21.26 -22.57
N LYS A 425 -15.01 -22.11 -22.95
CA LYS A 425 -15.56 -22.11 -24.32
C LYS A 425 -16.37 -20.86 -24.64
N SER A 426 -17.02 -20.26 -23.63
CA SER A 426 -17.81 -19.04 -23.74
C SER A 426 -17.78 -18.28 -22.41
N PRO A 427 -16.65 -17.63 -22.08
CA PRO A 427 -16.44 -16.99 -20.77
C PRO A 427 -17.19 -15.65 -20.68
N ASP A 428 -18.51 -15.72 -20.51
CA ASP A 428 -19.39 -14.55 -20.42
C ASP A 428 -20.12 -14.51 -19.07
N ALA A 429 -19.45 -13.93 -18.08
CA ALA A 429 -19.98 -13.71 -16.74
C ALA A 429 -19.51 -12.37 -16.18
N ASP A 430 -20.35 -11.71 -15.39
CA ASP A 430 -19.97 -10.52 -14.63
C ASP A 430 -19.25 -10.92 -13.33
N LEU A 431 -19.70 -12.02 -12.71
CA LEU A 431 -19.15 -12.63 -11.50
C LEU A 431 -18.99 -14.14 -11.69
N LEU A 432 -17.86 -14.70 -11.27
CA LEU A 432 -17.56 -16.12 -11.35
C LEU A 432 -17.26 -16.67 -9.97
N PHE A 433 -18.04 -17.64 -9.50
CA PHE A 433 -17.68 -18.51 -8.40
C PHE A 433 -16.86 -19.67 -8.95
N LEU A 434 -15.61 -19.77 -8.55
CA LEU A 434 -14.64 -20.70 -9.12
C LEU A 434 -14.00 -21.51 -8.01
N ASP A 435 -14.17 -22.82 -8.05
CA ASP A 435 -13.41 -23.71 -7.20
C ASP A 435 -11.92 -23.68 -7.55
N ILE A 436 -11.08 -23.71 -6.51
CA ILE A 436 -9.62 -23.79 -6.67
C ILE A 436 -9.20 -25.18 -7.14
N GLU A 437 -9.81 -26.23 -6.60
CA GLU A 437 -9.41 -27.61 -6.82
C GLU A 437 -10.44 -28.34 -7.69
N LEU A 438 -10.26 -28.30 -9.01
CA LEU A 438 -11.17 -28.97 -9.95
C LEU A 438 -10.70 -30.40 -10.28
N ALA A 439 -11.66 -31.26 -10.65
CA ALA A 439 -11.40 -32.62 -11.12
C ALA A 439 -10.33 -32.68 -12.24
N GLU A 440 -9.70 -33.85 -12.38
CA GLU A 440 -8.68 -34.14 -13.40
C GLU A 440 -7.40 -33.29 -13.28
N GLY A 441 -7.16 -32.66 -12.11
CA GLY A 441 -5.97 -31.84 -11.86
C GLY A 441 -6.02 -30.47 -12.54
N GLU A 442 -7.22 -29.97 -12.86
CA GLU A 442 -7.42 -28.59 -13.29
C GLU A 442 -7.33 -27.65 -12.08
N ASP A 443 -6.58 -26.56 -12.23
CA ASP A 443 -6.37 -25.56 -11.17
C ASP A 443 -7.20 -24.31 -11.47
N GLY A 444 -8.09 -23.95 -10.54
CA GLY A 444 -8.90 -22.73 -10.63
C GLY A 444 -8.07 -21.46 -10.78
N PHE A 445 -6.85 -21.41 -10.21
CA PHE A 445 -5.95 -20.28 -10.45
C PHE A 445 -5.54 -20.15 -11.91
N ALA A 446 -5.34 -21.26 -12.62
CA ALA A 446 -5.00 -21.25 -14.04
C ALA A 446 -6.16 -20.72 -14.89
N VAL A 447 -7.41 -21.06 -14.55
CA VAL A 447 -8.62 -20.53 -15.20
C VAL A 447 -8.74 -19.01 -14.98
N ALA A 448 -8.52 -18.53 -13.75
CA ALA A 448 -8.53 -17.11 -13.43
C ALA A 448 -7.40 -16.33 -14.14
N GLU A 449 -6.19 -16.90 -14.24
CA GLU A 449 -5.10 -16.31 -15.01
C GLU A 449 -5.45 -16.19 -16.49
N GLN A 450 -6.10 -17.19 -17.08
CA GLN A 450 -6.54 -17.14 -18.48
C GLN A 450 -7.58 -16.04 -18.72
N LEU A 451 -8.57 -15.89 -17.83
CA LEU A 451 -9.54 -14.79 -17.88
C LEU A 451 -8.86 -13.41 -17.84
N MET A 452 -7.87 -13.25 -16.97
CA MET A 452 -7.11 -12.02 -16.86
C MET A 452 -6.31 -11.71 -18.14
N ARG A 453 -5.67 -12.72 -18.75
CA ARG A 453 -4.94 -12.57 -20.02
C ARG A 453 -5.84 -12.19 -21.19
N LEU A 454 -7.11 -12.64 -21.17
CA LEU A 454 -8.12 -12.25 -22.16
C LEU A 454 -8.67 -10.83 -21.94
N GLY A 455 -8.26 -10.15 -20.85
CA GLY A 455 -8.77 -8.82 -20.50
C GLY A 455 -10.23 -8.83 -20.04
N SER A 456 -10.72 -9.98 -19.53
CA SER A 456 -12.08 -10.09 -19.02
C SER A 456 -12.30 -9.16 -17.84
N LYS A 457 -13.48 -8.55 -17.76
CA LYS A 457 -13.92 -7.72 -16.62
C LYS A 457 -14.60 -8.56 -15.53
N CYS A 458 -14.77 -9.86 -15.76
CA CYS A 458 -15.36 -10.81 -14.82
C CYS A 458 -14.63 -10.75 -13.48
N LYS A 459 -15.38 -10.61 -12.38
CA LYS A 459 -14.84 -10.73 -11.02
C LYS A 459 -14.82 -12.20 -10.63
N VAL A 460 -13.74 -12.65 -9.98
CA VAL A 460 -13.57 -14.05 -9.59
C VAL A 460 -13.63 -14.17 -8.07
N CYS A 461 -14.61 -14.93 -7.57
CA CYS A 461 -14.71 -15.40 -6.20
C CYS A 461 -14.20 -16.83 -6.12
N PHE A 462 -13.10 -17.07 -5.39
CA PHE A 462 -12.62 -18.42 -5.21
C PHE A 462 -13.40 -19.16 -4.13
N LEU A 463 -13.79 -20.39 -4.41
CA LEU A 463 -14.35 -21.33 -3.45
C LEU A 463 -13.22 -22.27 -3.02
N THR A 464 -13.06 -22.48 -1.71
CA THR A 464 -12.01 -23.37 -1.19
C THR A 464 -12.46 -24.09 0.08
N SER A 465 -12.05 -25.34 0.26
CA SER A 465 -12.11 -26.06 1.54
C SER A 465 -10.89 -25.77 2.44
N HIS A 466 -9.86 -25.13 1.88
CA HIS A 466 -8.53 -24.89 2.45
C HIS A 466 -8.23 -23.39 2.49
N THR A 467 -8.37 -22.75 3.64
CA THR A 467 -8.20 -21.29 3.80
C THR A 467 -6.76 -20.83 3.59
N GLU A 468 -5.79 -21.73 3.76
CA GLU A 468 -4.37 -21.53 3.44
C GLU A 468 -4.11 -21.19 1.96
N MET A 469 -4.97 -21.67 1.06
CA MET A 469 -4.88 -21.42 -0.38
C MET A 469 -5.20 -19.97 -0.77
N ALA A 470 -5.90 -19.22 0.11
CA ALA A 470 -6.18 -17.81 -0.10
C ALA A 470 -4.90 -16.95 -0.21
N ARG A 471 -3.78 -17.41 0.36
CA ARG A 471 -2.47 -16.73 0.26
C ARG A 471 -1.88 -16.77 -1.16
N LEU A 472 -2.27 -17.75 -1.98
CA LEU A 472 -1.69 -17.93 -3.33
C LEU A 472 -2.31 -17.01 -4.38
N GLY A 473 -3.58 -16.63 -4.24
CA GLY A 473 -4.26 -15.87 -5.29
C GLY A 473 -4.16 -14.35 -5.21
N TYR A 474 -3.19 -13.81 -4.44
CA TYR A 474 -2.71 -12.44 -4.65
C TYR A 474 -2.20 -12.23 -6.10
N ARG A 475 -1.80 -13.30 -6.79
CA ARG A 475 -1.31 -13.27 -8.18
C ARG A 475 -2.40 -12.98 -9.22
N VAL A 476 -3.68 -13.25 -8.90
CA VAL A 476 -4.80 -13.18 -9.86
C VAL A 476 -5.86 -12.14 -9.50
N ASN A 477 -5.57 -11.26 -8.53
CA ASN A 477 -6.47 -10.18 -8.09
C ASN A 477 -7.91 -10.67 -7.84
N ALA A 478 -8.02 -11.76 -7.07
CA ALA A 478 -9.31 -12.35 -6.70
C ALA A 478 -10.22 -11.30 -6.03
N PHE A 479 -11.51 -11.34 -6.34
CA PHE A 479 -12.48 -10.43 -5.76
C PHE A 479 -12.80 -10.80 -4.30
N ARG A 480 -13.02 -12.10 -4.05
CA ARG A 480 -13.24 -12.69 -2.72
C ARG A 480 -12.72 -14.13 -2.67
N TYR A 481 -12.48 -14.62 -1.46
CA TYR A 481 -12.32 -16.04 -1.15
C TYR A 481 -13.46 -16.44 -0.23
N ILE A 482 -14.06 -17.58 -0.51
CA ILE A 482 -15.22 -18.10 0.19
C ILE A 482 -14.86 -19.51 0.63
N ASP A 483 -14.94 -19.76 1.94
CA ASP A 483 -14.80 -21.12 2.47
C ASP A 483 -16.05 -21.93 2.09
N LYS A 484 -15.91 -23.07 1.42
CA LYS A 484 -17.05 -23.94 1.05
C LYS A 484 -17.85 -24.37 2.29
N ARG A 485 -17.24 -24.36 3.48
CA ARG A 485 -17.93 -24.65 4.75
C ARG A 485 -18.86 -23.53 5.22
N HIS A 486 -18.71 -22.31 4.70
CA HIS A 486 -19.46 -21.12 5.07
C HIS A 486 -20.05 -20.45 3.81
N LEU A 487 -20.98 -21.15 3.15
CA LEU A 487 -21.61 -20.65 1.91
C LEU A 487 -22.41 -19.35 2.12
N GLU A 488 -22.74 -18.99 3.35
CA GLU A 488 -23.32 -17.70 3.72
C GLU A 488 -22.46 -16.51 3.27
N GLU A 489 -21.13 -16.66 3.19
CA GLU A 489 -20.21 -15.63 2.68
C GLU A 489 -20.48 -15.25 1.22
N ILE A 490 -21.17 -16.10 0.45
CA ILE A 490 -21.64 -15.79 -0.91
C ILE A 490 -22.54 -14.55 -0.91
N THR A 491 -23.40 -14.41 0.10
CA THR A 491 -24.34 -13.28 0.20
C THR A 491 -23.59 -11.96 0.40
N GLU A 492 -22.57 -11.96 1.27
CA GLU A 492 -21.68 -10.82 1.47
C GLU A 492 -20.90 -10.49 0.19
N ALA A 493 -20.35 -11.50 -0.48
CA ALA A 493 -19.64 -11.31 -1.75
C ALA A 493 -20.56 -10.69 -2.84
N LEU A 494 -21.82 -11.10 -2.90
CA LEU A 494 -22.82 -10.54 -3.81
C LEU A 494 -23.20 -9.09 -3.45
N ASP A 495 -23.42 -8.78 -2.17
CA ASP A 495 -23.67 -7.41 -1.70
C ASP A 495 -22.51 -6.48 -2.12
N PHE A 496 -21.26 -6.87 -1.85
CA PHE A 496 -20.07 -6.11 -2.29
C PHE A 496 -19.96 -6.01 -3.81
N PHE A 497 -20.25 -7.09 -4.53
CA PHE A 497 -20.19 -7.08 -5.99
C PHE A 497 -21.18 -6.07 -6.56
N LEU A 498 -22.42 -6.04 -6.06
CA LEU A 498 -23.43 -5.07 -6.47
C LEU A 498 -23.02 -3.63 -6.14
N GLU A 499 -22.35 -3.40 -5.00
CA GLU A 499 -21.77 -2.09 -4.68
C GLU A 499 -20.74 -1.65 -5.73
N THR A 500 -19.89 -2.55 -6.23
CA THR A 500 -18.94 -2.20 -7.30
C THR A 500 -19.61 -1.78 -8.61
N ARG A 501 -20.86 -2.20 -8.82
CA ARG A 501 -21.68 -1.86 -10.00
C ARG A 501 -22.62 -0.68 -9.78
N ILE A 502 -22.49 0.08 -8.67
CA ILE A 502 -23.36 1.22 -8.37
C ILE A 502 -23.41 2.28 -9.49
N GLN A 503 -22.36 2.35 -10.31
CA GLN A 503 -22.27 3.25 -11.46
C GLN A 503 -22.68 2.62 -12.80
N ASP A 504 -22.93 1.32 -12.89
CA ASP A 504 -23.40 0.64 -14.11
C ASP A 504 -24.91 0.83 -14.32
N ARG A 505 -25.37 2.08 -14.19
CA ARG A 505 -26.78 2.46 -14.33
C ARG A 505 -26.97 3.41 -15.51
N ILE A 506 -28.13 3.29 -16.15
CA ILE A 506 -28.60 4.21 -17.18
C ILE A 506 -29.73 5.05 -16.59
N ILE A 507 -29.56 6.37 -16.60
CA ILE A 507 -30.64 7.30 -16.24
C ILE A 507 -31.29 7.85 -17.50
N CYS A 508 -32.59 8.12 -17.41
CA CYS A 508 -33.37 8.75 -18.46
C CYS A 508 -33.51 10.25 -18.14
N CYS A 509 -33.04 11.10 -19.04
CA CYS A 509 -33.15 12.55 -18.92
C CYS A 509 -34.02 13.12 -20.05
N ASN A 510 -34.80 14.15 -19.75
CA ASN A 510 -35.59 14.83 -20.79
C ASN A 510 -34.67 15.70 -21.63
N GLY A 511 -34.38 15.26 -22.86
CA GLY A 511 -33.58 15.99 -23.83
C GLY A 511 -34.35 17.16 -24.47
N ILE A 512 -33.65 17.89 -25.33
CA ILE A 512 -34.23 18.98 -26.10
C ILE A 512 -35.36 18.42 -26.99
N ASN A 513 -36.58 18.96 -26.86
CA ASN A 513 -37.81 18.55 -27.57
C ASN A 513 -38.58 17.35 -26.98
N GLY A 514 -38.33 16.98 -25.71
CA GLY A 514 -39.11 15.92 -25.04
C GLY A 514 -38.66 14.50 -25.38
N ILE A 515 -37.57 14.34 -26.13
CA ILE A 515 -36.94 13.04 -26.40
C ILE A 515 -36.18 12.60 -25.14
N CYS A 516 -36.45 11.38 -24.68
CA CYS A 516 -35.73 10.79 -23.56
C CYS A 516 -34.30 10.40 -23.96
N THR A 517 -33.31 11.07 -23.38
CA THR A 517 -31.88 10.77 -23.55
C THR A 517 -31.42 9.81 -22.45
N LYS A 518 -30.86 8.67 -22.85
CA LYS A 518 -30.27 7.69 -21.93
C LYS A 518 -28.82 8.06 -21.62
N ILE A 519 -28.49 8.27 -20.35
CA ILE A 519 -27.13 8.60 -19.89
C ILE A 519 -26.58 7.44 -19.05
N ASN A 520 -25.45 6.88 -19.47
CA ASN A 520 -24.73 5.87 -18.69
C ASN A 520 -23.89 6.57 -17.61
N LEU A 521 -24.18 6.29 -16.33
CA LEU A 521 -23.51 6.93 -15.20
C LEU A 521 -22.03 6.56 -15.09
N ASN A 522 -21.65 5.35 -15.52
CA ASN A 522 -20.26 4.91 -15.52
C ASN A 522 -19.42 5.81 -16.44
N GLY A 523 -19.97 6.22 -17.59
CA GLY A 523 -19.30 7.12 -18.54
C GLY A 523 -19.48 8.61 -18.25
N LEU A 524 -20.29 8.99 -17.26
CA LEU A 524 -20.61 10.40 -16.98
C LEU A 524 -19.50 11.04 -16.14
N LEU A 525 -18.85 12.07 -16.68
CA LEU A 525 -17.73 12.76 -16.04
C LEU A 525 -18.22 13.85 -15.09
N LEU A 526 -19.06 14.76 -15.59
CA LEU A 526 -19.63 15.87 -14.83
C LEU A 526 -20.96 16.32 -15.42
N VAL A 527 -21.72 17.05 -14.61
CA VAL A 527 -22.91 17.80 -15.05
C VAL A 527 -22.70 19.26 -14.70
N GLU A 528 -22.87 20.15 -15.67
CA GLU A 528 -22.80 21.60 -15.46
C GLU A 528 -24.08 22.33 -15.86
N THR A 529 -24.34 23.47 -15.22
CA THR A 529 -25.42 24.36 -15.62
C THR A 529 -25.02 25.12 -16.89
N TYR A 530 -25.79 24.96 -17.97
CA TYR A 530 -25.60 25.65 -19.25
C TYR A 530 -26.87 26.43 -19.62
N GLY A 531 -26.88 27.73 -19.27
CA GLY A 531 -28.07 28.58 -19.44
C GLY A 531 -29.23 28.15 -18.53
N ARG A 532 -30.38 27.79 -19.12
CA ARG A 532 -31.55 27.24 -18.41
C ARG A 532 -31.62 25.70 -18.42
N LYS A 533 -30.56 25.03 -18.88
CA LYS A 533 -30.47 23.58 -19.07
C LYS A 533 -29.24 23.02 -18.33
N LEU A 534 -29.16 21.69 -18.28
CA LEU A 534 -28.02 20.95 -17.76
C LEU A 534 -27.25 20.29 -18.90
N ARG A 535 -25.93 20.43 -18.88
CA ARG A 535 -25.01 19.77 -19.81
C ARG A 535 -24.36 18.59 -19.10
N TYR A 536 -24.59 17.39 -19.59
CA TYR A 536 -23.97 16.15 -19.14
C TYR A 536 -22.77 15.88 -20.03
N LEU A 537 -21.56 15.93 -19.48
CA LEU A 537 -20.32 15.68 -20.20
C LEU A 537 -19.84 14.26 -19.91
N MET A 538 -19.65 13.48 -20.95
CA MET A 538 -19.21 12.09 -20.87
C MET A 538 -17.68 11.98 -21.00
N LEU A 539 -17.12 10.85 -20.58
CA LEU A 539 -15.68 10.60 -20.61
C LEU A 539 -15.10 10.56 -22.04
N ASP A 540 -15.90 10.12 -23.01
CA ASP A 540 -15.54 10.09 -24.44
C ASP A 540 -15.62 11.48 -25.11
N GLY A 541 -15.99 12.52 -24.35
CA GLY A 541 -16.16 13.88 -24.83
C GLY A 541 -17.54 14.17 -25.42
N SER A 542 -18.45 13.19 -25.47
CA SER A 542 -19.82 13.43 -25.89
C SER A 542 -20.61 14.23 -24.85
N GLU A 543 -21.61 14.97 -25.32
CA GLU A 543 -22.35 15.93 -24.51
C GLU A 543 -23.85 15.82 -24.74
N HIS A 544 -24.61 15.86 -23.65
CA HIS A 544 -26.07 15.82 -23.69
C HIS A 544 -26.66 17.02 -22.95
N LEU A 545 -27.51 17.78 -23.63
CA LEU A 545 -28.26 18.88 -23.05
C LEU A 545 -29.65 18.40 -22.64
N CYS A 546 -29.94 18.46 -21.34
CA CYS A 546 -31.21 18.03 -20.77
C CYS A 546 -31.87 19.15 -19.95
N GLU A 547 -33.19 19.11 -19.86
CA GLU A 547 -33.95 19.98 -18.97
C GLU A 547 -33.86 19.49 -17.53
N GLY A 548 -33.71 20.40 -16.57
CA GLY A 548 -33.65 20.05 -15.16
C GLY A 548 -32.99 21.11 -14.30
N ARG A 549 -33.05 20.90 -12.98
CA ARG A 549 -32.35 21.73 -11.99
C ARG A 549 -31.14 20.99 -11.44
N ILE A 550 -30.03 21.70 -11.30
CA ILE A 550 -28.77 21.14 -10.80
C ILE A 550 -28.94 20.55 -9.39
N SER A 551 -29.76 21.15 -8.52
CA SER A 551 -30.00 20.67 -7.15
C SER A 551 -30.76 19.34 -7.11
N GLU A 552 -31.77 19.16 -7.96
CA GLU A 552 -32.56 17.93 -8.07
C GLU A 552 -31.73 16.82 -8.71
N THR A 553 -30.91 17.19 -9.71
CA THR A 553 -29.95 16.28 -10.35
C THR A 553 -28.87 15.84 -9.39
N ALA A 554 -28.36 16.74 -8.54
CA ALA A 554 -27.38 16.40 -7.51
C ALA A 554 -27.96 15.40 -6.49
N GLN A 555 -29.22 15.57 -6.08
CA GLN A 555 -29.86 14.63 -5.16
C GLN A 555 -30.09 13.25 -5.78
N SER A 556 -30.50 13.19 -7.05
CA SER A 556 -30.73 11.92 -7.75
C SER A 556 -29.43 11.19 -8.11
N LEU A 557 -28.35 11.92 -8.39
CA LEU A 557 -27.04 11.34 -8.70
C LEU A 557 -26.18 11.03 -7.47
N SER A 558 -26.46 11.67 -6.33
CA SER A 558 -25.69 11.49 -5.09
C SER A 558 -25.50 10.03 -4.65
N PRO A 559 -26.51 9.14 -4.75
CA PRO A 559 -26.33 7.72 -4.43
C PRO A 559 -25.32 6.98 -5.31
N PHE A 560 -25.02 7.50 -6.50
CA PHE A 560 -24.18 6.84 -7.52
C PHE A 560 -22.75 7.39 -7.59
N GLY A 561 -22.29 8.07 -6.54
CA GLY A 561 -20.93 8.61 -6.48
C GLY A 561 -20.74 9.96 -7.14
N PHE A 562 -21.81 10.76 -7.25
CA PHE A 562 -21.74 12.12 -7.74
C PHE A 562 -21.87 13.13 -6.61
N PHE A 563 -21.12 14.22 -6.70
CA PHE A 563 -21.15 15.27 -5.69
C PHE A 563 -21.22 16.66 -6.31
N GLN A 564 -22.10 17.52 -5.78
CA GLN A 564 -22.19 18.92 -6.19
C GLN A 564 -21.10 19.75 -5.51
N ILE A 565 -20.02 20.04 -6.23
CA ILE A 565 -18.86 20.77 -5.71
C ILE A 565 -19.08 22.29 -5.64
N GLN A 566 -19.97 22.84 -6.46
CA GLN A 566 -20.34 24.25 -6.47
C GLN A 566 -21.72 24.47 -7.10
N ARG A 567 -22.21 25.71 -7.10
CA ARG A 567 -23.56 26.06 -7.59
C ARG A 567 -23.88 25.54 -8.99
N SER A 568 -22.89 25.45 -9.86
CA SER A 568 -23.08 25.09 -11.27
C SER A 568 -22.51 23.73 -11.67
N TYR A 569 -21.93 22.94 -10.75
CA TYR A 569 -21.20 21.71 -11.11
C TYR A 569 -21.47 20.55 -10.17
N ILE A 570 -21.79 19.41 -10.77
CA ILE A 570 -21.81 18.08 -10.15
C ILE A 570 -20.70 17.27 -10.82
N VAL A 571 -19.89 16.56 -10.04
CA VAL A 571 -18.77 15.78 -10.56
C VAL A 571 -18.88 14.33 -10.12
N ASN A 572 -18.42 13.41 -10.97
CA ASN A 572 -18.27 12.01 -10.62
C ASN A 572 -16.99 11.82 -9.79
N LEU A 573 -17.13 11.36 -8.54
CA LEU A 573 -16.01 11.19 -7.63
C LEU A 573 -15.00 10.15 -8.12
N LYS A 574 -15.42 9.19 -8.98
CA LYS A 574 -14.54 8.21 -9.62
C LYS A 574 -13.45 8.85 -10.48
N TYR A 575 -13.77 9.98 -11.11
CA TYR A 575 -12.87 10.62 -12.09
C TYR A 575 -12.07 11.79 -11.52
N VAL A 576 -12.13 12.00 -10.20
CA VAL A 576 -11.29 13.00 -9.52
C VAL A 576 -9.90 12.42 -9.30
N GLU A 577 -8.90 12.98 -9.99
CA GLU A 577 -7.50 12.56 -9.89
C GLU A 577 -6.80 13.23 -8.71
N LYS A 578 -7.04 14.52 -8.52
CA LYS A 578 -6.45 15.33 -7.44
C LYS A 578 -7.52 16.19 -6.81
N ALA A 579 -7.44 16.31 -5.49
CA ALA A 579 -8.33 17.17 -4.73
C ALA A 579 -7.53 17.89 -3.65
N ASN A 580 -7.66 19.21 -3.57
CA ASN A 580 -7.12 20.00 -2.46
C ASN A 580 -8.26 20.69 -1.69
N SER A 581 -7.94 21.68 -0.85
CA SER A 581 -8.95 22.36 -0.03
C SER A 581 -9.85 23.33 -0.82
N ARG A 582 -9.49 23.67 -2.06
CA ARG A 582 -10.15 24.74 -2.84
C ARG A 582 -10.45 24.36 -4.28
N GLU A 583 -9.84 23.31 -4.82
CA GLU A 583 -10.01 22.87 -6.21
C GLU A 583 -9.89 21.36 -6.33
N ILE A 584 -10.44 20.83 -7.41
CA ILE A 584 -10.27 19.46 -7.87
C ILE A 584 -9.75 19.44 -9.29
N THR A 585 -9.08 18.36 -9.67
CA THR A 585 -8.67 18.06 -11.05
C THR A 585 -9.26 16.73 -11.45
N LEU A 586 -10.01 16.73 -12.56
CA LEU A 586 -10.57 15.51 -13.15
C LEU A 586 -9.54 14.82 -14.06
N CYS A 587 -9.78 13.55 -14.38
CA CYS A 587 -8.89 12.72 -15.20
C CYS A 587 -8.64 13.26 -16.62
N ASN A 588 -9.52 14.10 -17.15
CA ASN A 588 -9.34 14.78 -18.44
C ASN A 588 -8.52 16.09 -18.32
N GLY A 589 -7.97 16.39 -17.14
CA GLY A 589 -7.19 17.60 -16.85
C GLY A 589 -8.03 18.83 -16.47
N LEU A 590 -9.36 18.74 -16.46
CA LEU A 590 -10.23 19.87 -16.10
C LEU A 590 -10.10 20.20 -14.61
N ALA A 591 -9.70 21.45 -14.30
CA ALA A 591 -9.62 21.95 -12.94
C ALA A 591 -10.89 22.73 -12.56
N LEU A 592 -11.56 22.33 -11.46
CA LEU A 592 -12.80 22.93 -10.99
C LEU A 592 -12.65 23.43 -9.55
N ALA A 593 -13.09 24.65 -9.27
CA ALA A 593 -13.08 25.21 -7.92
C ALA A 593 -14.19 24.58 -7.05
N ILE A 594 -13.85 24.32 -5.79
CA ILE A 594 -14.81 23.85 -4.77
C ILE A 594 -15.45 25.08 -4.13
N GLY A 595 -16.78 25.12 -4.13
CA GLY A 595 -17.54 26.19 -3.49
C GLY A 595 -17.26 26.25 -1.99
N ARG A 596 -17.16 27.47 -1.43
CA ARG A 596 -16.82 27.70 -0.01
C ARG A 596 -17.73 26.94 0.97
N ALA A 597 -19.00 26.75 0.62
CA ALA A 597 -19.98 26.03 1.44
C ALA A 597 -19.84 24.50 1.36
N HIS A 598 -19.25 23.97 0.29
CA HIS A 598 -19.22 22.53 0.00
C HIS A 598 -17.87 21.86 0.33
N GLY A 599 -16.83 22.62 0.67
CA GLY A 599 -15.48 22.08 0.86
C GLY A 599 -15.32 21.02 1.95
N LYS A 600 -15.99 21.19 3.11
CA LYS A 600 -15.93 20.19 4.21
C LYS A 600 -16.70 18.92 3.84
N GLU A 601 -17.86 19.06 3.23
CA GLU A 601 -18.73 17.96 2.85
C GLU A 601 -18.16 17.16 1.66
N PHE A 602 -17.63 17.86 0.65
CA PHE A 602 -16.91 17.25 -0.46
C PHE A 602 -15.76 16.37 0.03
N LYS A 603 -14.92 16.87 0.96
CA LYS A 603 -13.83 16.06 1.51
C LYS A 603 -14.32 14.79 2.20
N LYS A 604 -15.42 14.89 2.95
CA LYS A 604 -16.02 13.73 3.64
C LYS A 604 -16.51 12.70 2.62
N GLU A 605 -17.32 13.12 1.64
CA GLU A 605 -17.89 12.22 0.62
C GLU A 605 -16.82 11.67 -0.33
N PHE A 606 -15.84 12.48 -0.73
CA PHE A 606 -14.71 12.03 -1.55
C PHE A 606 -13.82 11.02 -0.82
N PHE A 607 -13.55 11.24 0.48
CA PHE A 607 -12.79 10.28 1.28
C PHE A 607 -13.57 8.98 1.51
N LYS A 608 -14.87 9.08 1.80
CA LYS A 608 -15.76 7.91 1.89
C LYS A 608 -15.75 7.11 0.59
N TRP A 609 -15.88 7.78 -0.55
CA TRP A 609 -15.84 7.15 -1.88
C TRP A 609 -14.49 6.47 -2.15
N ARG A 610 -13.36 7.12 -1.84
CA ARG A 610 -12.02 6.52 -2.00
C ARG A 610 -11.78 5.34 -1.06
N MET A 611 -12.35 5.31 0.14
CA MET A 611 -12.25 4.14 1.04
C MET A 611 -13.08 2.95 0.54
N GLN A 612 -14.23 3.20 -0.08
CA GLN A 612 -15.12 2.13 -0.56
C GLN A 612 -14.72 1.59 -1.94
N PHE A 613 -14.24 2.46 -2.84
CA PHE A 613 -14.03 2.15 -4.26
C PHE A 613 -12.64 2.51 -4.80
N GLY A 614 -11.73 2.96 -3.93
CA GLY A 614 -10.39 3.36 -4.33
C GLY A 614 -9.52 2.14 -4.63
N ASN A 615 -9.14 1.99 -5.90
CA ASN A 615 -7.86 1.37 -6.24
C ASN A 615 -6.72 2.37 -5.99
#